data_AF-A0A3D5H7E5-F1
#
_entry.id   AF-A0A3D5H7E5-F1
#
_cell.length_a   1.000
_cell.length_b   1.000
_cell.length_c   1.000
_cell.angle_alpha   90.00
_cell.angle_beta   90.00
_cell.angle_gamma   90.00
#
_symmetry.space_group_name_H-M   'P 1'
#
loop_
_entity.id
_entity.type
_entity.pdbx_description
1 polymer ?
#
loop_
_entity_poly.entity_id
_entity_poly.type
_entity_poly.pdbx_seq_one_letter_code
_entity_poly.pdbx_strand_id
1 'polypeptide(L)'
;MKKLLSIILYCIFVPAITLVGVGRLHAQDHSQESRSLRALTVYLGGKDTQEGIIKCGFSTIATAWSVRDTLRADMKVNLDQVLQRPPTQASIVIGSFRIHYDTVGINTPVILDSARHPLPGGYRAFVDSVGATANYVLGYETGVLGYLPPPPDNGAGGGNEYDIYISNLGFSYGYTDPETEVVHKPNGSTWTSFVVVDNDFEFVSPRRNIGLPALRVTMAHEFHHAIQMGCYGYWSGHEYFYEITSTWMEDVLYTDVNDYLQYLSANFARPEEPFTKFEMGGTIQYSRCVWGHYMSKKFGRDVMRQAWLEIQNVVPLQAMEHALHA
;
A
#
# COMPACT_ATOMS: atom_id res chain seq x y z
N MET A 1 7.84 12.31 -25.12
CA MET A 1 8.84 13.40 -24.96
C MET A 1 8.30 14.68 -24.31
N LYS A 2 7.11 15.19 -24.66
CA LYS A 2 6.57 16.43 -24.02
C LYS A 2 6.12 16.28 -22.56
N LYS A 3 5.69 15.08 -22.12
CA LYS A 3 5.30 14.84 -20.70
C LYS A 3 6.50 14.66 -19.74
N LEU A 4 7.65 14.18 -20.23
CA LEU A 4 8.88 14.06 -19.43
C LEU A 4 9.47 15.44 -19.11
N LEU A 5 9.35 16.40 -20.05
CA LEU A 5 9.79 17.77 -19.85
C LEU A 5 8.96 18.53 -18.80
N SER A 6 7.67 18.22 -18.66
CA SER A 6 6.79 18.87 -17.68
C SER A 6 7.10 18.46 -16.23
N ILE A 7 7.60 17.24 -16.02
CA ILE A 7 8.06 16.77 -14.71
C ILE A 7 9.41 17.42 -14.37
N ILE A 8 10.33 17.50 -15.34
CA ILE A 8 11.65 18.12 -15.15
C ILE A 8 11.56 19.63 -14.89
N LEU A 9 10.61 20.34 -15.51
CA LEU A 9 10.48 21.79 -15.33
C LEU A 9 9.81 22.17 -13.99
N TYR A 10 8.98 21.30 -13.41
CA TYR A 10 8.35 21.55 -12.10
C TYR A 10 9.37 21.38 -10.94
N CYS A 11 10.41 20.57 -11.13
CA CYS A 11 11.50 20.40 -10.17
C CYS A 11 12.45 21.62 -10.05
N ILE A 12 12.36 22.60 -10.96
CA ILE A 12 13.32 23.73 -11.02
C ILE A 12 12.79 25.00 -10.30
N PHE A 13 11.49 25.08 -9.98
CA PHE A 13 10.88 26.32 -9.46
C PHE A 13 9.94 26.09 -8.25
N VAL A 14 10.34 25.24 -7.30
CA VAL A 14 9.79 25.31 -5.94
C VAL A 14 10.81 26.03 -5.06
N PRO A 15 10.44 27.14 -4.38
CA PRO A 15 11.37 27.89 -3.54
C PRO A 15 11.94 26.96 -2.46
N ALA A 16 13.21 27.16 -2.13
CA ALA A 16 14.05 26.38 -1.21
C ALA A 16 13.53 26.26 0.26
N ILE A 17 12.26 26.53 0.50
CA ILE A 17 11.62 26.62 1.82
C ILE A 17 11.04 25.26 2.27
N THR A 18 10.90 24.25 1.42
CA THR A 18 10.31 22.94 1.83
C THR A 18 11.31 21.83 2.13
N LEU A 19 12.59 21.94 1.75
CA LEU A 19 13.59 20.89 2.01
C LEU A 19 14.39 21.05 3.31
N VAL A 20 14.25 22.17 4.03
CA VAL A 20 14.75 22.28 5.42
C VAL A 20 14.02 21.29 6.34
N GLY A 21 12.80 20.87 5.97
CA GLY A 21 12.03 19.85 6.68
C GLY A 21 12.55 18.43 6.52
N VAL A 22 13.07 18.08 5.33
CA VAL A 22 13.61 16.73 5.05
C VAL A 22 15.02 16.57 5.64
N GLY A 23 15.84 17.62 5.63
CA GLY A 23 17.20 17.61 6.21
C GLY A 23 17.26 17.68 7.74
N ARG A 24 16.12 17.79 8.44
CA ARG A 24 16.01 17.74 9.92
C ARG A 24 15.35 16.45 10.42
N LEU A 25 15.39 15.37 9.64
CA LEU A 25 14.85 14.06 10.02
C LEU A 25 15.85 13.26 10.89
N HIS A 26 16.27 13.82 12.03
CA HIS A 26 16.94 13.06 13.09
C HIS A 26 16.29 13.33 14.46
N ALA A 27 16.02 12.20 15.14
CA ALA A 27 15.73 12.00 16.55
C ALA A 27 14.33 12.37 17.10
N GLN A 28 13.62 11.31 17.51
CA GLN A 28 12.68 11.28 18.64
C GLN A 28 11.49 12.25 18.60
N ASP A 29 10.55 12.08 17.66
CA ASP A 29 9.20 12.65 17.85
C ASP A 29 8.16 11.93 16.99
N HIS A 30 6.91 12.00 17.44
CA HIS A 30 5.80 11.07 17.27
C HIS A 30 5.22 10.87 15.84
N SER A 31 6.02 11.02 14.79
CA SER A 31 5.49 11.48 13.51
C SER A 31 6.37 11.32 12.27
N GLN A 32 7.56 10.71 12.36
CA GLN A 32 8.52 10.78 11.25
C GLN A 32 8.10 9.95 10.04
N GLU A 33 7.69 8.69 10.16
CA GLU A 33 7.33 7.89 8.98
C GLU A 33 6.06 8.40 8.29
N SER A 34 5.01 8.71 9.06
CA SER A 34 3.79 9.35 8.54
C SER A 34 4.06 10.69 7.85
N ARG A 35 4.81 11.59 8.52
CA ARG A 35 5.18 12.89 7.94
C ARG A 35 6.09 12.71 6.73
N SER A 36 6.97 11.72 6.73
CA SER A 36 7.83 11.39 5.58
C SER A 36 6.98 10.90 4.41
N LEU A 37 6.03 9.98 4.62
CA LEU A 37 5.17 9.48 3.55
C LEU A 37 4.24 10.57 2.98
N ARG A 38 3.64 11.39 3.84
CA ARG A 38 2.85 12.55 3.40
C ARG A 38 3.72 13.60 2.70
N ALA A 39 4.86 13.96 3.27
CA ALA A 39 5.77 14.93 2.67
C ALA A 39 6.30 14.43 1.32
N LEU A 40 6.62 13.14 1.21
CA LEU A 40 7.03 12.49 -0.02
C LEU A 40 5.88 12.50 -1.04
N THR A 41 4.66 12.19 -0.62
CA THR A 41 3.46 12.28 -1.47
C THR A 41 3.30 13.68 -2.05
N VAL A 42 3.36 14.72 -1.20
CA VAL A 42 3.24 16.11 -1.66
C VAL A 42 4.41 16.51 -2.56
N TYR A 43 5.64 16.11 -2.21
CA TYR A 43 6.85 16.38 -2.99
C TYR A 43 6.76 15.80 -4.40
N LEU A 44 6.21 14.60 -4.52
CA LEU A 44 6.01 13.91 -5.80
C LEU A 44 4.76 14.42 -6.56
N GLY A 45 4.13 15.50 -6.10
CA GLY A 45 3.00 16.14 -6.78
C GLY A 45 1.63 15.52 -6.46
N GLY A 46 1.56 14.72 -5.40
CA GLY A 46 0.31 14.17 -4.88
C GLY A 46 -0.55 15.21 -4.17
N LYS A 47 -1.78 14.84 -3.86
CA LYS A 47 -2.69 15.72 -3.12
C LYS A 47 -2.25 15.84 -1.68
N ASP A 48 -2.14 17.08 -1.20
CA ASP A 48 -2.15 17.35 0.24
C ASP A 48 -3.60 17.33 0.72
N THR A 49 -4.09 16.17 1.11
CA THR A 49 -5.45 16.04 1.62
C THR A 49 -5.57 16.72 2.99
N GLN A 50 -6.41 17.75 3.09
CA GLN A 50 -6.63 18.51 4.32
C GLN A 50 -7.13 17.65 5.51
N GLU A 51 -7.68 16.45 5.26
CA GLU A 51 -8.09 15.48 6.30
C GLU A 51 -6.99 14.50 6.73
N GLY A 52 -5.80 14.55 6.12
CA GLY A 52 -4.59 13.85 6.59
C GLY A 52 -4.51 12.34 6.34
N ILE A 53 -5.62 11.65 6.00
CA ILE A 53 -5.64 10.19 5.88
C ILE A 53 -5.12 9.69 4.53
N ILE A 54 -4.08 8.85 4.55
CA ILE A 54 -3.55 8.13 3.38
C ILE A 54 -4.02 6.67 3.46
N LYS A 55 -4.85 6.24 2.51
CA LYS A 55 -5.36 4.85 2.54
C LYS A 55 -4.31 3.83 2.11
N CYS A 56 -3.46 4.16 1.15
CA CYS A 56 -2.41 3.27 0.67
C CYS A 56 -1.21 4.12 0.23
N GLY A 57 -0.02 3.79 0.76
CA GLY A 57 1.23 4.45 0.40
C GLY A 57 1.98 3.79 -0.76
N PHE A 58 1.50 2.66 -1.28
CA PHE A 58 2.16 1.88 -2.35
C PHE A 58 2.61 2.75 -3.52
N SER A 59 1.69 3.50 -4.12
CA SER A 59 1.98 4.35 -5.28
C SER A 59 3.03 5.44 -5.00
N THR A 60 3.01 6.03 -3.81
CA THR A 60 4.02 7.00 -3.36
C THR A 60 5.40 6.35 -3.28
N ILE A 61 5.49 5.17 -2.66
CA ILE A 61 6.75 4.42 -2.47
C ILE A 61 7.31 3.91 -3.81
N ALA A 62 6.46 3.30 -4.65
CA ALA A 62 6.87 2.86 -5.99
C ALA A 62 7.32 4.05 -6.87
N THR A 63 6.63 5.19 -6.80
CA THR A 63 7.06 6.39 -7.52
C THR A 63 8.40 6.90 -7.00
N ALA A 64 8.60 6.90 -5.69
CA ALA A 64 9.86 7.29 -5.06
C ALA A 64 11.04 6.43 -5.55
N TRP A 65 10.89 5.11 -5.59
CA TRP A 65 11.89 4.22 -6.20
C TRP A 65 12.17 4.56 -7.66
N SER A 66 11.12 4.82 -8.46
CA SER A 66 11.26 5.10 -9.90
C SER A 66 12.03 6.39 -10.21
N VAL A 67 11.96 7.39 -9.33
CA VAL A 67 12.64 8.68 -9.51
C VAL A 67 13.95 8.77 -8.73
N ARG A 68 14.20 7.85 -7.79
CA ARG A 68 15.33 7.87 -6.87
C ARG A 68 16.65 8.17 -7.58
N ASP A 69 16.93 7.47 -8.68
CA ASP A 69 18.22 7.62 -9.35
C ASP A 69 18.40 8.93 -10.13
N THR A 70 17.31 9.66 -10.35
CA THR A 70 17.32 10.99 -10.98
C THR A 70 17.54 12.13 -9.98
N LEU A 71 17.41 11.85 -8.68
CA LEU A 71 17.54 12.86 -7.63
C LEU A 71 19.01 13.25 -7.38
N ARG A 72 19.23 14.42 -6.76
CA ARG A 72 20.56 14.82 -6.28
C ARG A 72 21.04 13.90 -5.16
N ALA A 73 22.36 13.77 -5.00
CA ALA A 73 22.96 12.86 -4.01
C ALA A 73 22.48 13.11 -2.56
N ASP A 74 22.32 14.37 -2.15
CA ASP A 74 21.78 14.74 -0.83
C ASP A 74 20.33 14.28 -0.64
N MET A 75 19.51 14.37 -1.68
CA MET A 75 18.13 13.91 -1.65
C MET A 75 18.02 12.38 -1.67
N LYS A 76 18.90 11.70 -2.41
CA LYS A 76 18.96 10.23 -2.45
C LYS A 76 19.18 9.66 -1.05
N VAL A 77 20.14 10.20 -0.30
CA VAL A 77 20.44 9.73 1.07
C VAL A 77 19.22 9.85 1.98
N ASN A 78 18.48 10.95 1.91
CA ASN A 78 17.27 11.11 2.71
C ASN A 78 16.15 10.15 2.25
N LEU A 79 16.02 9.94 0.94
CA LEU A 79 15.02 9.02 0.41
C LEU A 79 15.34 7.56 0.78
N ASP A 80 16.61 7.18 0.78
CA ASP A 80 17.09 5.86 1.20
C ASP A 80 16.72 5.52 2.65
N GLN A 81 16.67 6.53 3.51
CA GLN A 81 16.23 6.34 4.89
C GLN A 81 14.73 6.02 5.01
N VAL A 82 13.93 6.44 4.02
CA VAL A 82 12.49 6.17 3.96
C VAL A 82 12.20 4.82 3.29
N LEU A 83 13.01 4.44 2.30
CA LEU A 83 12.82 3.24 1.48
C LEU A 83 13.54 1.98 2.03
N GLN A 84 14.19 2.08 3.19
CA GLN A 84 14.75 0.92 3.87
C GLN A 84 13.67 0.21 4.69
N ARG A 85 13.81 -1.10 4.86
CA ARG A 85 13.03 -1.88 5.83
C ARG A 85 13.06 -1.21 7.20
N PRO A 86 11.89 -0.99 7.86
CA PRO A 86 11.85 -0.34 9.16
C PRO A 86 12.68 -1.11 10.21
N PRO A 87 13.58 -0.45 10.95
CA PRO A 87 14.27 -1.10 12.06
C PRO A 87 13.27 -1.37 13.18
N THR A 88 13.30 -2.58 13.75
CA THR A 88 12.43 -2.99 14.86
C THR A 88 13.20 -3.70 15.96
N GLN A 89 12.65 -3.71 17.17
CA GLN A 89 13.25 -4.33 18.36
C GLN A 89 13.14 -5.85 18.36
N ALA A 90 12.07 -6.40 17.77
CA ALA A 90 11.76 -7.82 17.80
C ALA A 90 11.06 -8.27 16.52
N SER A 91 11.15 -9.57 16.24
CA SER A 91 10.28 -10.23 15.27
C SER A 91 9.82 -11.60 15.76
N ILE A 92 8.68 -12.05 15.24
CA ILE A 92 8.14 -13.38 15.51
C ILE A 92 7.59 -14.00 14.23
N VAL A 93 7.80 -15.30 14.05
CA VAL A 93 7.20 -16.07 12.96
C VAL A 93 5.81 -16.56 13.36
N ILE A 94 4.82 -16.25 12.54
CA ILE A 94 3.43 -16.71 12.69
C ILE A 94 2.97 -17.24 11.33
N GLY A 95 2.91 -18.56 11.19
CA GLY A 95 2.58 -19.22 9.93
C GLY A 95 3.59 -18.87 8.83
N SER A 96 3.12 -18.35 7.70
CA SER A 96 3.96 -17.99 6.55
C SER A 96 4.62 -16.61 6.64
N PHE A 97 4.46 -15.91 7.76
CA PHE A 97 4.84 -14.51 7.91
C PHE A 97 5.79 -14.29 9.08
N ARG A 98 6.72 -13.35 8.89
CA ARG A 98 7.55 -12.78 9.95
C ARG A 98 7.03 -11.39 10.28
N ILE A 99 6.58 -11.21 11.52
CA ILE A 99 6.02 -9.96 12.00
C ILE A 99 7.09 -9.22 12.80
N HIS A 100 7.46 -8.04 12.32
CA HIS A 100 8.45 -7.14 12.92
C HIS A 100 7.77 -6.03 13.71
N TYR A 101 8.20 -5.79 14.94
CA TYR A 101 7.51 -4.86 15.84
C TYR A 101 8.41 -4.33 16.96
N ASP A 102 8.01 -3.20 17.53
CA ASP A 102 8.59 -2.65 18.74
C ASP A 102 7.78 -3.04 19.98
N THR A 103 8.48 -3.28 21.10
CA THR A 103 7.87 -3.59 22.40
C THR A 103 7.69 -2.36 23.29
N VAL A 104 8.42 -1.30 22.98
CA VAL A 104 8.39 0.00 23.66
C VAL A 104 8.62 1.12 22.67
N GLY A 105 8.16 2.32 23.02
CA GLY A 105 8.26 3.51 22.16
C GLY A 105 7.04 3.66 21.26
N ILE A 106 7.12 4.59 20.32
CA ILE A 106 5.95 5.01 19.55
C ILE A 106 5.42 3.94 18.59
N ASN A 107 6.29 3.13 18.00
CA ASN A 107 5.89 2.08 17.06
C ASN A 107 5.28 0.87 17.77
N THR A 108 5.20 0.89 19.10
CA THR A 108 4.62 -0.23 19.87
C THR A 108 3.19 -0.45 19.41
N PRO A 109 2.82 -1.66 18.95
CA PRO A 109 1.45 -1.97 18.56
C PRO A 109 0.48 -1.80 19.73
N VAL A 110 -0.72 -1.30 19.44
CA VAL A 110 -1.75 -1.02 20.45
C VAL A 110 -3.07 -1.64 20.05
N ILE A 111 -3.66 -2.41 20.97
CA ILE A 111 -5.10 -2.72 20.91
C ILE A 111 -5.84 -1.65 21.70
N LEU A 112 -6.85 -1.05 21.08
CA LEU A 112 -7.72 -0.06 21.68
C LEU A 112 -8.98 -0.73 22.25
N ASP A 113 -9.41 -0.31 23.44
CA ASP A 113 -10.71 -0.68 24.00
C ASP A 113 -11.87 0.09 23.31
N SER A 114 -13.11 -0.19 23.72
CA SER A 114 -14.29 0.50 23.18
C SER A 114 -14.30 2.02 23.42
N ALA A 115 -13.51 2.51 24.39
CA ALA A 115 -13.35 3.91 24.72
C ALA A 115 -12.08 4.54 24.11
N ARG A 116 -11.34 3.79 23.26
CA ARG A 116 -10.07 4.18 22.63
C ARG A 116 -8.89 4.32 23.59
N HIS A 117 -8.92 3.60 24.70
CA HIS A 117 -7.74 3.52 25.56
C HIS A 117 -6.88 2.31 25.15
N PRO A 118 -5.55 2.47 25.12
CA PRO A 118 -4.62 1.36 24.95
C PRO A 118 -4.84 0.28 26.03
N LEU A 119 -4.96 -0.98 25.60
CA LEU A 119 -4.95 -2.11 26.51
C LEU A 119 -3.50 -2.41 26.97
N PRO A 120 -3.21 -2.42 28.29
CA PRO A 120 -1.86 -2.72 28.79
C PRO A 120 -1.37 -4.09 28.33
N GLY A 121 -0.13 -4.16 27.82
CA GLY A 121 0.43 -5.40 27.27
C GLY A 121 -0.23 -5.87 25.97
N GLY A 122 -1.08 -5.05 25.35
CA GLY A 122 -1.82 -5.37 24.14
C GLY A 122 -0.96 -5.54 22.89
N TYR A 123 0.31 -5.11 22.90
CA TYR A 123 1.18 -5.19 21.73
C TYR A 123 1.31 -6.62 21.20
N ARG A 124 1.43 -7.61 22.09
CA ARG A 124 1.56 -9.01 21.68
C ARG A 124 0.28 -9.52 21.03
N ALA A 125 -0.87 -9.16 21.59
CA ALA A 125 -2.16 -9.53 21.02
C ALA A 125 -2.40 -8.86 19.66
N PHE A 126 -1.91 -7.63 19.46
CA PHE A 126 -1.97 -6.97 18.16
C PHE A 126 -1.06 -7.69 17.14
N VAL A 127 0.19 -8.01 17.51
CA VAL A 127 1.12 -8.80 16.69
C VAL A 127 0.52 -10.16 16.29
N ASP A 128 -0.09 -10.88 17.24
CA ASP A 128 -0.78 -12.13 16.97
C ASP A 128 -1.98 -11.91 16.01
N SER A 129 -2.67 -10.77 16.12
CA SER A 129 -3.76 -10.40 15.20
C SER A 129 -3.26 -10.08 13.79
N VAL A 130 -2.11 -9.41 13.65
CA VAL A 130 -1.46 -9.18 12.34
C VAL A 130 -1.11 -10.52 11.70
N GLY A 131 -0.44 -11.41 12.44
CA GLY A 131 -0.08 -12.74 11.93
C GLY A 131 -1.30 -13.58 11.55
N ALA A 132 -2.35 -13.62 12.38
CA ALA A 132 -3.58 -14.34 12.08
C ALA A 132 -4.30 -13.78 10.84
N THR A 133 -4.38 -12.45 10.74
CA THR A 133 -5.00 -11.75 9.59
C THR A 133 -4.23 -12.03 8.31
N ALA A 134 -2.89 -11.92 8.32
CA ALA A 134 -2.04 -12.17 7.16
C ALA A 134 -2.15 -13.61 6.66
N ASN A 135 -2.15 -14.61 7.55
CA ASN A 135 -2.33 -16.00 7.15
C ASN A 135 -3.73 -16.28 6.56
N TYR A 136 -4.78 -15.65 7.10
CA TYR A 136 -6.11 -15.73 6.49
C TYR A 136 -6.14 -15.10 5.10
N VAL A 137 -5.56 -13.91 4.94
CA VAL A 137 -5.46 -13.21 3.65
C VAL A 137 -4.70 -14.05 2.62
N LEU A 138 -3.53 -14.58 2.99
CA LEU A 138 -2.75 -15.49 2.14
C LEU A 138 -3.58 -16.69 1.70
N GLY A 139 -4.23 -17.38 2.65
CA GLY A 139 -5.05 -18.55 2.37
C GLY A 139 -6.22 -18.25 1.45
N TYR A 140 -6.83 -17.06 1.58
CA TYR A 140 -7.94 -16.65 0.73
C TYR A 140 -7.47 -16.21 -0.67
N GLU A 141 -6.52 -15.28 -0.77
CA GLU A 141 -6.08 -14.75 -2.06
C GLU A 141 -5.38 -15.81 -2.91
N THR A 142 -4.50 -16.61 -2.31
CA THR A 142 -3.77 -17.62 -3.09
C THR A 142 -4.51 -18.96 -3.15
N GLY A 143 -5.05 -19.43 -2.02
CA GLY A 143 -5.69 -20.74 -1.93
C GLY A 143 -7.12 -20.77 -2.47
N VAL A 144 -7.94 -19.75 -2.15
CA VAL A 144 -9.36 -19.71 -2.57
C VAL A 144 -9.52 -19.02 -3.92
N LEU A 145 -8.89 -17.86 -4.11
CA LEU A 145 -9.00 -17.09 -5.34
C LEU A 145 -8.03 -17.56 -6.43
N GLY A 146 -6.93 -18.23 -6.06
CA GLY A 146 -5.98 -18.81 -7.01
C GLY A 146 -4.91 -17.85 -7.54
N TYR A 147 -4.72 -16.69 -6.89
CA TYR A 147 -3.59 -15.82 -7.20
C TYR A 147 -2.25 -16.52 -6.83
N LEU A 148 -1.18 -16.15 -7.52
CA LEU A 148 0.16 -16.66 -7.20
C LEU A 148 0.67 -16.02 -5.90
N PRO A 149 1.43 -16.75 -5.06
CA PRO A 149 2.04 -16.16 -3.87
C PRO A 149 3.22 -15.25 -4.25
N PRO A 150 3.50 -14.17 -3.48
CA PRO A 150 4.63 -13.29 -3.73
C PRO A 150 5.97 -14.06 -3.78
N PRO A 151 6.95 -13.58 -4.57
CA PRO A 151 8.26 -14.22 -4.67
C PRO A 151 9.02 -14.11 -3.34
N PRO A 152 9.87 -15.10 -3.01
CA PRO A 152 10.72 -15.04 -1.83
C PRO A 152 11.80 -13.96 -1.98
N ASP A 153 12.19 -13.35 -0.87
CA ASP A 153 13.22 -12.30 -0.81
C ASP A 153 14.61 -12.80 -0.37
N ASN A 154 14.80 -14.13 -0.38
CA ASN A 154 16.05 -14.83 -0.08
C ASN A 154 16.64 -14.55 1.32
N GLY A 155 15.79 -14.41 2.34
CA GLY A 155 16.26 -14.29 3.72
C GLY A 155 16.34 -12.84 4.22
N ALA A 156 15.92 -11.88 3.41
CA ALA A 156 15.76 -10.50 3.88
C ALA A 156 14.73 -10.47 5.02
N GLY A 157 14.83 -9.49 5.92
CA GLY A 157 14.02 -9.49 7.15
C GLY A 157 14.34 -10.61 8.15
N GLY A 158 15.30 -11.50 7.87
CA GLY A 158 15.81 -12.47 8.84
C GLY A 158 15.21 -13.88 8.74
N GLY A 159 14.50 -14.21 7.66
CA GLY A 159 14.00 -15.55 7.39
C GLY A 159 13.38 -15.67 5.99
N ASN A 160 12.82 -16.84 5.67
CA ASN A 160 12.18 -17.07 4.35
C ASN A 160 10.68 -16.71 4.35
N GLU A 161 10.15 -16.29 5.49
CA GLU A 161 8.76 -15.88 5.63
C GLU A 161 8.55 -14.49 5.03
N TYR A 162 7.35 -14.19 4.52
CA TYR A 162 7.06 -12.85 4.02
C TYR A 162 7.01 -11.84 5.18
N ASP A 163 7.70 -10.71 5.04
CA ASP A 163 7.84 -9.74 6.12
C ASP A 163 6.70 -8.72 6.19
N ILE A 164 6.20 -8.54 7.41
CA ILE A 164 5.26 -7.48 7.75
C ILE A 164 5.86 -6.67 8.90
N TYR A 165 5.97 -5.36 8.71
CA TYR A 165 6.42 -4.42 9.72
C TYR A 165 5.24 -3.67 10.32
N ILE A 166 5.23 -3.55 11.65
CA ILE A 166 4.28 -2.71 12.36
C ILE A 166 5.00 -1.45 12.79
N SER A 167 4.50 -0.30 12.35
CA SER A 167 5.08 1.00 12.66
C SER A 167 3.99 2.03 12.88
N ASN A 168 4.31 3.14 13.56
CA ASN A 168 3.39 4.24 13.65
C ASN A 168 3.40 5.05 12.35
N LEU A 169 2.35 4.87 11.55
CA LEU A 169 2.18 5.51 10.26
C LEU A 169 1.27 6.75 10.33
N GLY A 170 0.93 7.19 11.55
CA GLY A 170 0.20 8.41 11.87
C GLY A 170 -1.21 8.44 11.30
N PHE A 171 -1.36 8.90 10.07
CA PHE A 171 -2.66 8.93 9.36
C PHE A 171 -2.68 8.02 8.12
N SER A 172 -1.71 7.11 7.98
CA SER A 172 -1.67 6.16 6.85
C SER A 172 -2.05 4.76 7.31
N TYR A 173 -2.85 4.03 6.53
CA TYR A 173 -3.23 2.64 6.88
C TYR A 173 -2.04 1.69 6.74
N GLY A 174 -1.33 1.79 5.62
CA GLY A 174 -0.22 0.91 5.29
C GLY A 174 0.39 1.23 3.93
N TYR A 175 1.42 0.48 3.58
CA TYR A 175 2.01 0.47 2.25
C TYR A 175 2.76 -0.83 1.99
N THR A 176 2.92 -1.14 0.71
CA THR A 176 3.78 -2.20 0.20
C THR A 176 5.00 -1.58 -0.46
N ASP A 177 6.19 -2.07 -0.12
CA ASP A 177 7.45 -1.51 -0.62
C ASP A 177 8.14 -2.51 -1.58
N PRO A 178 8.35 -2.17 -2.87
CA PRO A 178 9.19 -2.95 -3.78
C PRO A 178 10.65 -2.89 -3.36
N GLU A 179 11.37 -4.02 -3.47
CA GLU A 179 12.81 -4.03 -3.19
C GLU A 179 13.64 -4.49 -4.40
N THR A 180 13.69 -5.79 -4.64
CA THR A 180 14.61 -6.38 -5.62
C THR A 180 13.85 -6.84 -6.84
N GLU A 181 14.28 -6.41 -8.02
CA GLU A 181 13.71 -6.89 -9.28
C GLU A 181 13.97 -8.41 -9.43
N VAL A 182 12.91 -9.18 -9.60
CA VAL A 182 12.96 -10.65 -9.75
C VAL A 182 13.05 -11.02 -11.23
N VAL A 183 12.14 -10.48 -12.03
CA VAL A 183 12.13 -10.65 -13.48
C VAL A 183 12.02 -9.28 -14.13
N HIS A 184 13.05 -8.94 -14.91
CA HIS A 184 13.06 -7.74 -15.73
C HIS A 184 12.13 -7.87 -16.93
N LYS A 185 11.19 -6.94 -17.08
CA LYS A 185 10.37 -6.78 -18.29
C LYS A 185 10.37 -5.30 -18.67
N PRO A 186 10.53 -4.93 -19.96
CA PRO A 186 10.58 -3.52 -20.37
C PRO A 186 9.43 -2.66 -19.85
N ASN A 187 8.25 -3.27 -19.67
CA ASN A 187 7.14 -2.72 -18.92
C ASN A 187 6.50 -3.90 -18.16
N GLY A 188 6.30 -3.80 -16.83
CA GLY A 188 5.73 -4.89 -16.04
C GLY A 188 6.75 -5.79 -15.32
N SER A 189 7.92 -5.27 -14.93
CA SER A 189 8.87 -6.04 -14.09
C SER A 189 8.22 -6.51 -12.79
N THR A 190 8.73 -7.63 -12.27
CA THR A 190 8.29 -8.19 -10.98
C THR A 190 9.32 -7.95 -9.89
N TRP A 191 8.87 -7.88 -8.64
CA TRP A 191 9.69 -7.42 -7.52
C TRP A 191 9.42 -8.22 -6.24
N THR A 192 10.46 -8.45 -5.43
CA THR A 192 10.27 -8.78 -4.02
C THR A 192 9.69 -7.57 -3.30
N SER A 193 9.04 -7.79 -2.16
CA SER A 193 8.45 -6.71 -1.37
C SER A 193 8.28 -7.10 0.09
N PHE A 194 8.01 -6.10 0.93
CA PHE A 194 7.45 -6.27 2.26
C PHE A 194 6.25 -5.34 2.45
N VAL A 195 5.47 -5.59 3.50
CA VAL A 195 4.32 -4.75 3.87
C VAL A 195 4.60 -4.03 5.18
N VAL A 196 4.14 -2.78 5.29
CA VAL A 196 4.10 -2.02 6.54
C VAL A 196 2.66 -1.63 6.86
N VAL A 197 2.25 -1.85 8.11
CA VAL A 197 0.92 -1.49 8.61
C VAL A 197 1.02 -0.58 9.82
N ASP A 198 0.00 0.25 10.01
CA ASP A 198 -0.10 1.11 11.18
C ASP A 198 -0.23 0.30 12.49
N ASN A 199 0.25 0.87 13.58
CA ASN A 199 0.37 0.19 14.86
C ASN A 199 -0.89 0.27 15.74
N ASP A 200 -1.89 1.10 15.40
CA ASP A 200 -3.12 1.24 16.20
C ASP A 200 -4.42 1.51 15.40
N PHE A 201 -4.31 2.07 14.19
CA PHE A 201 -5.41 2.51 13.33
C PHE A 201 -6.41 3.45 14.02
N GLU A 202 -5.97 4.26 15.00
CA GLU A 202 -6.84 5.15 15.78
C GLU A 202 -7.50 6.24 14.91
N PHE A 203 -6.79 6.69 13.89
CA PHE A 203 -7.22 7.77 12.98
C PHE A 203 -8.36 7.35 12.03
N VAL A 204 -8.67 6.06 11.95
CA VAL A 204 -9.58 5.51 10.95
C VAL A 204 -11.02 6.06 11.10
N SER A 205 -11.60 6.36 9.95
CA SER A 205 -13.02 6.65 9.77
C SER A 205 -13.60 5.64 8.78
N PRO A 206 -14.87 5.21 8.94
CA PRO A 206 -15.78 5.50 10.05
C PRO A 206 -15.31 4.87 11.36
N ARG A 207 -15.75 5.42 12.50
CA ARG A 207 -15.30 4.98 13.85
C ARG A 207 -15.44 3.48 14.12
N ARG A 208 -16.42 2.82 13.50
CA ARG A 208 -16.64 1.38 13.64
C ARG A 208 -15.50 0.53 13.06
N ASN A 209 -14.67 1.12 12.20
CA ASN A 209 -13.58 0.42 11.51
C ASN A 209 -12.22 0.59 12.22
N ILE A 210 -12.13 1.37 13.30
CA ILE A 210 -10.89 1.59 14.06
C ILE A 210 -10.32 0.28 14.60
N GLY A 211 -8.99 0.13 14.54
CA GLY A 211 -8.28 -1.03 15.05
C GLY A 211 -8.34 -2.24 14.11
N LEU A 212 -8.78 -3.39 14.63
CA LEU A 212 -8.73 -4.66 13.89
C LEU A 212 -9.50 -4.69 12.56
N PRO A 213 -10.68 -4.05 12.41
CA PRO A 213 -11.34 -3.99 11.10
C PRO A 213 -10.49 -3.26 10.06
N ALA A 214 -9.83 -2.15 10.42
CA ALA A 214 -8.88 -1.47 9.55
C ALA A 214 -7.67 -2.33 9.22
N LEU A 215 -7.07 -3.01 10.22
CA LEU A 215 -5.98 -3.95 9.98
C LEU A 215 -6.36 -5.03 8.96
N ARG A 216 -7.57 -5.58 9.04
CA ARG A 216 -8.09 -6.59 8.11
C ARG A 216 -8.10 -6.08 6.67
N VAL A 217 -8.75 -4.94 6.42
CA VAL A 217 -8.82 -4.38 5.06
C VAL A 217 -7.45 -3.90 4.57
N THR A 218 -6.60 -3.33 5.43
CA THR A 218 -5.21 -2.99 5.07
C THR A 218 -4.43 -4.22 4.65
N MET A 219 -4.50 -5.31 5.41
CA MET A 219 -3.76 -6.52 5.07
C MET A 219 -4.24 -7.14 3.76
N ALA A 220 -5.56 -7.19 3.52
CA ALA A 220 -6.10 -7.61 2.21
C ALA A 220 -5.63 -6.68 1.07
N HIS A 221 -5.56 -5.38 1.31
CA HIS A 221 -5.18 -4.41 0.28
C HIS A 221 -3.69 -4.49 -0.06
N GLU A 222 -2.83 -4.40 0.95
CA GLU A 222 -1.38 -4.35 0.78
C GLU A 222 -0.79 -5.71 0.38
N PHE A 223 -1.29 -6.80 0.95
CA PHE A 223 -0.85 -8.13 0.50
C PHE A 223 -1.26 -8.39 -0.96
N HIS A 224 -2.41 -7.86 -1.40
CA HIS A 224 -2.77 -7.92 -2.81
C HIS A 224 -1.77 -7.14 -3.69
N HIS A 225 -1.28 -5.97 -3.25
CA HIS A 225 -0.20 -5.27 -3.97
C HIS A 225 1.08 -6.12 -4.06
N ALA A 226 1.48 -6.78 -2.97
CA ALA A 226 2.63 -7.68 -2.97
C ALA A 226 2.49 -8.81 -4.02
N ILE A 227 1.30 -9.38 -4.13
CA ILE A 227 0.95 -10.36 -5.16
C ILE A 227 1.02 -9.75 -6.57
N GLN A 228 0.38 -8.60 -6.78
CA GLN A 228 0.31 -7.91 -8.07
C GLN A 228 1.71 -7.64 -8.64
N MET A 229 2.54 -6.94 -7.87
CA MET A 229 3.88 -6.57 -8.30
C MET A 229 4.86 -7.75 -8.29
N GLY A 230 4.69 -8.72 -7.40
CA GLY A 230 5.60 -9.85 -7.26
C GLY A 230 5.39 -10.93 -8.32
N CYS A 231 4.15 -11.12 -8.76
CA CYS A 231 3.81 -12.25 -9.62
C CYS A 231 3.43 -11.85 -11.04
N TYR A 232 2.78 -10.70 -11.21
CA TYR A 232 2.16 -10.32 -12.48
C TYR A 232 2.91 -9.19 -13.16
N GLY A 233 3.39 -8.23 -12.37
CA GLY A 233 4.27 -7.15 -12.82
C GLY A 233 3.73 -5.77 -12.46
N TYR A 234 4.63 -4.78 -12.45
CA TYR A 234 4.30 -3.38 -12.20
C TYR A 234 4.37 -2.52 -13.47
N TRP A 235 3.25 -1.89 -13.83
CA TRP A 235 3.10 -1.02 -14.99
C TRP A 235 2.94 0.43 -14.56
N SER A 236 4.04 1.21 -14.59
CA SER A 236 4.02 2.63 -14.22
C SER A 236 3.01 3.43 -15.06
N GLY A 237 2.23 4.29 -14.41
CA GLY A 237 1.13 5.05 -15.02
C GLY A 237 -0.20 4.30 -15.08
N HIS A 238 -0.26 3.08 -14.54
CA HIS A 238 -1.49 2.27 -14.45
C HIS A 238 -1.91 1.97 -13.00
N GLU A 239 -1.40 2.75 -12.03
CA GLU A 239 -1.62 2.57 -10.59
C GLU A 239 -3.11 2.54 -10.22
N TYR A 240 -3.97 3.22 -10.98
CA TYR A 240 -5.42 3.17 -10.78
C TYR A 240 -5.97 1.73 -10.75
N PHE A 241 -5.42 0.82 -11.55
CA PHE A 241 -5.93 -0.56 -11.63
C PHE A 241 -5.52 -1.39 -10.42
N TYR A 242 -4.29 -1.21 -9.94
CA TYR A 242 -3.77 -1.84 -8.72
C TYR A 242 -4.68 -1.47 -7.55
N GLU A 243 -4.95 -0.17 -7.40
CA GLU A 243 -5.73 0.38 -6.30
C GLU A 243 -7.22 -0.01 -6.39
N ILE A 244 -7.82 0.00 -7.59
CA ILE A 244 -9.21 -0.46 -7.79
C ILE A 244 -9.38 -1.92 -7.37
N THR A 245 -8.45 -2.78 -7.79
CA THR A 245 -8.55 -4.22 -7.54
C THR A 245 -8.15 -4.58 -6.10
N SER A 246 -7.17 -3.91 -5.49
CA SER A 246 -6.85 -4.07 -4.07
C SER A 246 -7.99 -3.58 -3.17
N THR A 247 -8.64 -2.46 -3.50
CA THR A 247 -9.82 -1.99 -2.75
C THR A 247 -11.02 -2.92 -2.91
N TRP A 248 -11.20 -3.50 -4.09
CA TRP A 248 -12.20 -4.55 -4.30
C TRP A 248 -11.89 -5.80 -3.47
N MET A 249 -10.62 -6.17 -3.34
CA MET A 249 -10.17 -7.32 -2.56
C MET A 249 -10.54 -7.19 -1.07
N GLU A 250 -10.49 -5.97 -0.51
CA GLU A 250 -10.90 -5.70 0.87
C GLU A 250 -12.28 -6.27 1.20
N ASP A 251 -13.28 -5.96 0.38
CA ASP A 251 -14.67 -6.37 0.59
C ASP A 251 -14.90 -7.83 0.17
N VAL A 252 -14.10 -8.38 -0.75
CA VAL A 252 -14.14 -9.82 -1.08
C VAL A 252 -13.78 -10.67 0.13
N LEU A 253 -12.78 -10.25 0.92
CA LEU A 253 -12.33 -10.98 2.11
C LEU A 253 -13.14 -10.62 3.36
N TYR A 254 -13.54 -9.35 3.49
CA TYR A 254 -14.12 -8.79 4.72
C TYR A 254 -15.40 -7.98 4.44
N THR A 255 -16.42 -8.69 3.95
CA THR A 255 -17.75 -8.13 3.59
C THR A 255 -18.48 -7.38 4.72
N ASP A 256 -18.05 -7.55 5.99
CA ASP A 256 -18.63 -6.89 7.16
C ASP A 256 -18.02 -5.50 7.42
N VAL A 257 -16.78 -5.25 7.01
CA VAL A 257 -16.06 -3.99 7.31
C VAL A 257 -16.57 -2.83 6.47
N ASN A 258 -16.84 -3.07 5.18
CA ASN A 258 -17.40 -2.09 4.24
C ASN A 258 -16.62 -0.75 4.25
N ASP A 259 -15.29 -0.82 4.31
CA ASP A 259 -14.45 0.38 4.43
C ASP A 259 -14.51 1.24 3.16
N TYR A 260 -14.50 0.60 2.00
CA TYR A 260 -14.54 1.25 0.68
C TYR A 260 -15.73 2.21 0.48
N LEU A 261 -16.83 2.02 1.23
CA LEU A 261 -18.02 2.87 1.15
C LEU A 261 -17.69 4.34 1.42
N GLN A 262 -16.69 4.62 2.26
CA GLN A 262 -16.29 5.98 2.60
C GLN A 262 -15.70 6.74 1.40
N TYR A 263 -15.18 6.03 0.39
CA TYR A 263 -14.55 6.65 -0.78
C TYR A 263 -15.55 6.95 -1.90
N LEU A 264 -16.73 6.32 -1.91
CA LEU A 264 -17.65 6.32 -3.06
C LEU A 264 -18.05 7.71 -3.55
N SER A 265 -18.13 8.69 -2.64
CA SER A 265 -18.43 10.08 -2.99
C SER A 265 -17.44 10.65 -4.02
N ALA A 266 -16.17 10.24 -3.98
CA ALA A 266 -15.13 10.73 -4.87
C ALA A 266 -15.37 10.41 -6.35
N ASN A 267 -15.96 9.25 -6.65
CA ASN A 267 -16.34 8.83 -8.01
C ASN A 267 -17.68 9.44 -8.42
N PHE A 268 -18.71 9.32 -7.57
CA PHE A 268 -20.05 9.77 -7.94
C PHE A 268 -20.18 11.30 -8.02
N ALA A 269 -19.30 12.05 -7.37
CA ALA A 269 -19.25 13.51 -7.49
C ALA A 269 -18.48 14.01 -8.73
N ARG A 270 -17.75 13.15 -9.44
CA ARG A 270 -16.88 13.52 -10.57
C ARG A 270 -17.02 12.57 -11.77
N PRO A 271 -18.23 12.39 -12.33
CA PRO A 271 -18.47 11.46 -13.43
C PRO A 271 -17.75 11.84 -14.74
N GLU A 272 -17.31 13.09 -14.88
CA GLU A 272 -16.55 13.61 -16.02
C GLU A 272 -15.09 13.14 -16.04
N GLU A 273 -14.54 12.69 -14.91
CA GLU A 273 -13.16 12.20 -14.83
C GLU A 273 -13.03 10.83 -15.50
N PRO A 274 -12.00 10.61 -16.34
CA PRO A 274 -11.82 9.33 -17.04
C PRO A 274 -11.62 8.19 -16.04
N PHE A 275 -12.08 6.98 -16.38
CA PHE A 275 -11.96 5.79 -15.52
C PHE A 275 -10.52 5.48 -15.05
N THR A 276 -9.54 5.88 -15.86
CA THR A 276 -8.11 5.71 -15.55
C THR A 276 -7.52 6.84 -14.71
N LYS A 277 -8.32 7.85 -14.32
CA LYS A 277 -7.87 8.94 -13.44
C LYS A 277 -7.33 8.35 -12.14
N PHE A 278 -6.11 8.74 -11.83
CA PHE A 278 -5.38 8.40 -10.61
C PHE A 278 -4.98 9.70 -9.90
N GLU A 279 -5.13 9.73 -8.58
CA GLU A 279 -4.71 10.84 -7.75
C GLU A 279 -3.90 10.28 -6.57
N MET A 280 -2.58 10.41 -6.62
CA MET A 280 -1.71 10.00 -5.51
C MET A 280 -2.11 10.75 -4.24
N GLY A 281 -2.37 10.01 -3.15
CA GLY A 281 -2.94 10.53 -1.91
C GLY A 281 -4.43 10.93 -1.99
N GLY A 282 -5.07 10.86 -3.16
CA GLY A 282 -6.51 11.09 -3.35
C GLY A 282 -7.33 9.81 -3.19
N THR A 283 -8.65 9.90 -3.34
CA THR A 283 -9.57 8.76 -3.08
C THR A 283 -10.30 8.23 -4.32
N ILE A 284 -10.10 8.83 -5.50
CA ILE A 284 -10.86 8.47 -6.70
C ILE A 284 -10.62 7.02 -7.15
N GLN A 285 -9.39 6.54 -7.03
CA GLN A 285 -9.02 5.17 -7.38
C GLN A 285 -9.72 4.14 -6.48
N TYR A 286 -9.74 4.35 -5.16
CA TYR A 286 -10.40 3.44 -4.22
C TYR A 286 -11.91 3.39 -4.46
N SER A 287 -12.52 4.55 -4.73
CA SER A 287 -13.96 4.65 -4.98
C SER A 287 -14.45 3.89 -6.21
N ARG A 288 -13.54 3.57 -7.15
CA ARG A 288 -13.84 2.84 -8.38
C ARG A 288 -13.80 1.33 -8.22
N CYS A 289 -13.53 0.80 -7.02
CA CYS A 289 -13.69 -0.62 -6.69
C CYS A 289 -15.10 -1.17 -7.01
N VAL A 290 -16.13 -0.30 -7.06
CA VAL A 290 -17.48 -0.65 -7.52
C VAL A 290 -17.48 -1.29 -8.91
N TRP A 291 -16.51 -0.92 -9.76
CA TRP A 291 -16.30 -1.59 -11.04
C TRP A 291 -15.84 -3.04 -10.85
N GLY A 292 -14.87 -3.31 -9.97
CA GLY A 292 -14.45 -4.69 -9.64
C GLY A 292 -15.61 -5.54 -9.08
N HIS A 293 -16.46 -4.95 -8.25
CA HIS A 293 -17.70 -5.61 -7.79
C HIS A 293 -18.65 -5.92 -8.94
N TYR A 294 -18.84 -4.98 -9.87
CA TYR A 294 -19.66 -5.20 -11.06
C TYR A 294 -19.10 -6.33 -11.93
N MET A 295 -17.80 -6.30 -12.22
CA MET A 295 -17.13 -7.33 -13.03
C MET A 295 -17.31 -8.72 -12.41
N SER A 296 -17.04 -8.83 -11.11
CA SER A 296 -17.19 -10.09 -10.36
C SER A 296 -18.62 -10.62 -10.35
N LYS A 297 -19.62 -9.73 -10.21
CA LYS A 297 -21.04 -10.12 -10.18
C LYS A 297 -21.56 -10.51 -11.57
N LYS A 298 -21.09 -9.84 -12.63
CA LYS A 298 -21.59 -10.04 -13.98
C LYS A 298 -20.92 -11.19 -14.71
N PHE A 299 -19.61 -11.33 -14.57
CA PHE A 299 -18.79 -12.28 -15.35
C PHE A 299 -18.23 -13.41 -14.48
N GLY A 300 -18.55 -13.44 -13.19
CA GLY A 300 -17.93 -14.33 -12.23
C GLY A 300 -16.63 -13.75 -11.67
N ARG A 301 -16.30 -14.14 -10.44
CA ARG A 301 -15.16 -13.57 -9.71
C ARG A 301 -13.81 -13.83 -10.40
N ASP A 302 -13.66 -15.00 -11.03
CA ASP A 302 -12.38 -15.42 -11.62
C ASP A 302 -11.90 -14.48 -12.74
N VAL A 303 -12.79 -13.70 -13.37
CA VAL A 303 -12.40 -12.70 -14.39
C VAL A 303 -11.35 -11.72 -13.88
N MET A 304 -11.41 -11.37 -12.58
CA MET A 304 -10.45 -10.47 -11.96
C MET A 304 -9.05 -11.08 -11.91
N ARG A 305 -8.94 -12.38 -11.59
CA ARG A 305 -7.67 -13.11 -11.61
C ARG A 305 -7.17 -13.33 -13.03
N GLN A 306 -8.06 -13.65 -13.97
CA GLN A 306 -7.70 -13.83 -15.38
C GLN A 306 -7.10 -12.56 -15.98
N ALA A 307 -7.66 -11.38 -15.65
CA ALA A 307 -7.07 -10.11 -16.05
C ALA A 307 -5.64 -9.95 -15.50
N TRP A 308 -5.37 -10.33 -14.26
CA TRP A 308 -4.01 -10.31 -13.70
C TRP A 308 -3.06 -11.30 -14.38
N LEU A 309 -3.53 -12.48 -14.79
CA LEU A 309 -2.72 -13.41 -15.59
C LEU A 309 -2.29 -12.77 -16.92
N GLU A 310 -3.18 -12.05 -17.58
CA GLU A 310 -2.93 -11.33 -18.84
C GLU A 310 -2.01 -10.11 -18.65
N ILE A 311 -2.04 -9.44 -17.49
CA ILE A 311 -1.20 -8.27 -17.16
C ILE A 311 0.30 -8.57 -17.29
N GLN A 312 0.69 -9.84 -17.21
CA GLN A 312 2.08 -10.26 -17.42
C GLN A 312 2.63 -9.91 -18.81
N ASN A 313 1.74 -9.68 -19.79
CA ASN A 313 2.06 -9.46 -21.19
C ASN A 313 1.52 -8.13 -21.73
N VAL A 314 0.40 -7.64 -21.21
CA VAL A 314 -0.29 -6.45 -21.72
C VAL A 314 -0.72 -5.50 -20.59
N VAL A 315 -0.96 -4.24 -20.93
CA VAL A 315 -1.42 -3.23 -19.96
C VAL A 315 -2.79 -3.57 -19.38
N PRO A 316 -3.15 -3.09 -18.17
CA PRO A 316 -4.34 -3.54 -17.45
C PRO A 316 -5.69 -3.47 -18.17
N LEU A 317 -5.99 -2.43 -18.96
CA LEU A 317 -7.26 -2.38 -19.71
C LEU A 317 -7.33 -3.47 -20.78
N GLN A 318 -6.24 -3.68 -21.51
CA GLN A 318 -6.16 -4.72 -22.53
C GLN A 318 -6.20 -6.10 -21.89
N ALA A 319 -5.56 -6.26 -20.73
CA ALA A 319 -5.59 -7.50 -19.96
C ALA A 319 -7.02 -7.89 -19.53
N MET A 320 -7.80 -6.90 -19.07
CA MET A 320 -9.21 -7.12 -18.74
C MET A 320 -10.07 -7.41 -19.99
N GLU A 321 -9.79 -6.76 -21.12
CA GLU A 321 -10.46 -7.08 -22.39
C GLU A 321 -10.20 -8.54 -22.80
N HIS A 322 -8.94 -8.99 -22.74
CA HIS A 322 -8.59 -10.39 -23.00
C HIS A 322 -9.32 -11.36 -22.05
N ALA A 323 -9.34 -11.07 -20.76
CA ALA A 323 -10.01 -11.91 -19.76
C ALA A 323 -11.53 -12.03 -20.00
N LEU A 324 -12.17 -11.02 -20.61
CA LEU A 324 -13.59 -11.06 -20.95
C LEU A 324 -13.90 -11.87 -22.22
N HIS A 325 -12.87 -12.21 -23.00
CA HIS A 325 -12.98 -12.97 -24.24
C HIS A 325 -12.37 -14.38 -24.16
N ALA A 326 -11.85 -14.75 -22.99
CA ALA A 326 -11.29 -16.06 -22.70
C ALA A 326 -12.37 -17.14 -22.44
#